data_AF-A0A7T5R0E6-F1
#
_entry.id   AF-A0A7T5R0E6-F1
#
_cell.length_a   1.000
_cell.length_b   1.000
_cell.length_c   1.000
_cell.angle_alpha   90.00
_cell.angle_beta   90.00
_cell.angle_gamma   90.00
#
_symmetry.space_group_name_H-M   'P 1'
#
loop_
_entity.id
_entity.type
_entity.pdbx_description
1 polymer ?
#
loop_
_entity_poly.entity_id
_entity_poly.type
_entity_poly.pdbx_seq_one_letter_code
_entity_poly.pdbx_strand_id
1 'polypeptide(L)'
;MKNILLRAGALALMGVVTTTVMIQAAPAYARAGDRPPLIITNDPLPAELQDRVYSKPKRTRSIDPSEVSGDSYFNAGDVTVVGRKVDELRNELFNLQGKVSQLAESLSALEKDGQGKSAEYYAAVATISTQLQSGTTPGNPRLVSRLAEARSSLETLASNVASLNDLAMDISGAASMSSFLLESARATYSLSGAVEEDHVRLAQMEDAINNTVVVIDRMLDNVNDDITRTVSYLSTERENLRTMSLAVTTGSLFGKSLSTRPFSNATLAHFGNDTQMVASPAAYAPEGEPVPPQMAGIPGGPRPLVKIRFDRADVSYEQPMYVAVNEALTRYPNARFELVAVHPNSGNTAAVAIESTRARRNAERVLRTLTEMGLSLDRIDLSYSPSAEATTNEVHLYVR
;
A
#
# COMPACT_ATOMS: atom_id res chain seq x y z
N MET A 1 -60.86 -52.91 -18.16
CA MET A 1 -62.26 -52.55 -17.84
C MET A 1 -62.53 -51.17 -18.42
N LYS A 2 -63.26 -51.10 -19.55
CA LYS A 2 -64.61 -50.51 -19.69
C LYS A 2 -64.68 -48.96 -19.65
N ASN A 3 -64.55 -48.37 -20.84
CA ASN A 3 -65.51 -47.49 -21.54
C ASN A 3 -66.38 -46.45 -20.79
N ILE A 4 -66.19 -45.18 -21.23
CA ILE A 4 -67.17 -44.27 -21.90
C ILE A 4 -68.12 -43.36 -21.07
N LEU A 5 -68.21 -42.09 -21.55
CA LEU A 5 -69.27 -41.05 -21.53
C LEU A 5 -69.14 -39.79 -20.61
N LEU A 6 -68.54 -38.73 -21.16
CA LEU A 6 -69.15 -37.45 -21.64
C LEU A 6 -70.00 -36.55 -20.70
N ARG A 7 -69.52 -35.30 -20.48
CA ARG A 7 -70.20 -33.95 -20.59
C ARG A 7 -69.28 -32.87 -19.99
N ALA A 8 -68.75 -31.92 -20.77
CA ALA A 8 -69.31 -30.61 -21.17
C ALA A 8 -69.29 -29.52 -20.07
N GLY A 9 -68.48 -28.47 -20.27
CA GLY A 9 -68.47 -27.24 -19.45
C GLY A 9 -67.39 -26.27 -19.95
N ALA A 10 -67.80 -25.08 -20.39
CA ALA A 10 -67.08 -24.14 -21.25
C ALA A 10 -65.87 -23.43 -20.59
N LEU A 11 -64.82 -23.20 -21.39
CA LEU A 11 -63.66 -22.37 -21.06
C LEU A 11 -63.68 -21.11 -21.93
N ALA A 12 -63.83 -19.94 -21.31
CA ALA A 12 -63.73 -18.63 -21.96
C ALA A 12 -62.28 -18.13 -21.88
N LEU A 13 -61.69 -17.84 -23.05
CA LEU A 13 -60.34 -17.31 -23.22
C LEU A 13 -60.47 -15.94 -23.88
N MET A 14 -60.21 -14.86 -23.13
CA MET A 14 -60.18 -13.49 -23.65
C MET A 14 -58.86 -13.26 -24.38
N GLY A 15 -58.95 -13.17 -25.71
CA GLY A 15 -57.86 -12.82 -26.61
C GLY A 15 -57.76 -11.32 -26.84
N VAL A 16 -56.51 -10.86 -26.84
CA VAL A 16 -55.99 -9.57 -27.29
C VAL A 16 -56.47 -9.26 -28.71
N VAL A 17 -57.12 -8.11 -28.91
CA VAL A 17 -57.51 -7.61 -30.23
C VAL A 17 -56.49 -6.55 -30.68
N THR A 18 -55.60 -6.97 -31.57
CA THR A 18 -54.79 -6.11 -32.42
C THR A 18 -55.63 -5.69 -33.63
N THR A 19 -56.02 -4.42 -33.71
CA THR A 19 -56.76 -3.89 -34.87
C THR A 19 -55.79 -3.57 -36.01
N THR A 20 -55.70 -4.50 -36.95
CA THR A 20 -55.14 -4.30 -38.29
C THR A 20 -56.10 -3.49 -39.15
N VAL A 21 -55.57 -2.44 -39.80
CA VAL A 21 -56.29 -1.62 -40.78
C VAL A 21 -56.44 -2.42 -42.06
N MET A 22 -57.66 -2.89 -42.34
CA MET A 22 -58.03 -3.44 -43.65
C MET A 22 -58.62 -2.33 -44.52
N ILE A 23 -57.94 -2.07 -45.64
CA ILE A 23 -58.39 -1.19 -46.72
C ILE A 23 -59.59 -1.85 -47.39
N GLN A 24 -60.78 -1.26 -47.23
CA GLN A 24 -61.99 -1.66 -47.95
C GLN A 24 -62.34 -0.58 -48.98
N ALA A 25 -62.10 -0.90 -50.24
CA ALA A 25 -62.42 -0.06 -51.38
C ALA A 25 -63.94 0.13 -51.50
N ALA A 26 -64.40 1.38 -51.42
CA ALA A 26 -65.77 1.75 -51.74
C ALA A 26 -65.96 1.86 -53.27
N PRO A 27 -67.11 1.44 -53.83
CA PRO A 27 -67.34 1.46 -55.26
C PRO A 27 -67.55 2.88 -55.77
N ALA A 28 -66.86 3.20 -56.87
CA ALA A 28 -67.07 4.40 -57.66
C ALA A 28 -68.40 4.28 -58.43
N TYR A 29 -69.42 5.00 -57.99
CA TYR A 29 -70.48 5.49 -58.86
C TYR A 29 -70.74 6.95 -58.54
N ALA A 30 -70.19 7.81 -59.40
CA ALA A 30 -70.52 9.22 -59.45
C ALA A 30 -71.99 9.39 -59.84
N ARG A 31 -72.83 9.86 -58.90
CA ARG A 31 -74.11 10.46 -59.23
C ARG A 31 -73.87 11.94 -59.46
N ALA A 32 -73.60 12.29 -60.71
CA ALA A 32 -73.64 13.67 -61.16
C ALA A 32 -75.08 14.16 -61.10
N GLY A 33 -75.35 15.17 -60.28
CA GLY A 33 -76.65 15.82 -60.23
C GLY A 33 -77.12 16.12 -58.82
N ASP A 34 -76.35 16.89 -58.07
CA ASP A 34 -76.89 17.97 -57.22
C ASP A 34 -75.74 18.88 -56.77
N ARG A 35 -75.19 19.67 -57.70
CA ARG A 35 -74.32 20.79 -57.34
C ARG A 35 -75.22 22.02 -57.34
N PRO A 36 -75.46 22.68 -56.19
CA PRO A 36 -76.23 23.91 -56.19
C PRO A 36 -75.51 24.92 -57.11
N PRO A 37 -76.25 25.61 -57.99
CA PRO A 37 -75.63 26.61 -58.86
C PRO A 37 -74.96 27.68 -57.98
N LEU A 38 -73.73 28.05 -58.32
CA LEU A 38 -73.04 29.20 -57.73
C LEU A 38 -73.81 30.47 -58.13
N ILE A 39 -74.76 30.87 -57.30
CA ILE A 39 -75.41 32.17 -57.39
C ILE A 39 -74.42 33.18 -56.81
N ILE A 40 -73.72 33.89 -57.69
CA ILE A 40 -72.94 35.07 -57.30
C ILE A 40 -73.96 36.20 -57.12
N THR A 41 -74.57 36.27 -55.94
CA THR A 41 -75.34 37.43 -55.53
C THR A 41 -74.43 38.39 -54.75
N ASN A 42 -74.63 39.70 -54.93
CA ASN A 42 -74.06 40.73 -54.07
C ASN A 42 -74.90 40.95 -52.79
N ASP A 43 -75.92 40.12 -52.55
CA ASP A 43 -76.72 40.16 -51.34
C ASP A 43 -75.92 39.58 -50.15
N PRO A 44 -76.05 40.16 -48.95
CA PRO A 44 -75.36 39.65 -47.77
C PRO A 44 -75.75 38.19 -47.50
N LEU A 45 -74.75 37.38 -47.12
CA LEU A 45 -74.92 35.96 -46.82
C LEU A 45 -76.13 35.72 -45.87
N PRO A 46 -76.99 34.73 -46.13
CA PRO A 46 -78.12 34.39 -45.25
C PRO A 46 -77.64 34.11 -43.82
N ALA A 47 -78.38 34.62 -42.82
CA ALA A 47 -77.99 34.58 -41.41
C ALA A 47 -77.68 33.15 -40.88
N GLU A 48 -78.40 32.14 -41.38
CA GLU A 48 -78.21 30.74 -40.98
C GLU A 48 -76.86 30.14 -41.42
N LEU A 49 -76.32 30.62 -42.55
CA LEU A 49 -75.01 30.20 -43.06
C LEU A 49 -73.88 30.99 -42.40
N GLN A 50 -74.13 32.24 -42.00
CA GLN A 50 -73.19 32.99 -41.17
C GLN A 50 -72.92 32.29 -39.84
N ASP A 51 -73.95 31.80 -39.14
CA ASP A 51 -73.74 31.15 -37.83
C ASP A 51 -72.98 29.82 -37.91
N ARG A 52 -73.10 29.07 -39.01
CA ARG A 52 -72.35 27.81 -39.20
C ARG A 52 -70.91 28.04 -39.63
N VAL A 53 -70.67 28.98 -40.54
CA VAL A 53 -69.32 29.30 -41.05
C VAL A 53 -68.52 30.14 -40.05
N TYR A 54 -69.18 30.98 -39.25
CA TYR A 54 -68.57 31.75 -38.17
C TYR A 54 -68.80 31.13 -36.77
N SER A 55 -69.10 29.83 -36.70
CA SER A 55 -69.09 29.12 -35.42
C SER A 55 -67.67 29.16 -34.86
N LYS A 56 -67.48 30.00 -33.84
CA LYS A 56 -66.17 30.19 -33.18
C LYS A 56 -65.64 28.80 -32.80
N PRO A 57 -64.36 28.49 -33.07
CA PRO A 57 -63.79 27.20 -32.72
C PRO A 57 -64.06 26.94 -31.24
N LYS A 58 -64.51 25.72 -30.90
CA LYS A 58 -64.67 25.30 -29.50
C LYS A 58 -63.36 25.63 -28.78
N ARG A 59 -63.39 26.62 -27.88
CA ARG A 59 -62.23 26.98 -27.08
C ARG A 59 -61.85 25.73 -26.28
N THR A 60 -60.66 25.20 -26.56
CA THR A 60 -60.05 24.19 -25.70
C THR A 60 -59.99 24.74 -24.28
N ARG A 61 -60.14 23.87 -23.28
CA ARG A 61 -60.02 24.26 -21.88
C ARG A 61 -58.70 25.01 -21.68
N SER A 62 -58.74 26.13 -20.96
CA SER A 62 -57.52 26.77 -20.49
C SER A 62 -56.85 25.82 -19.52
N ILE A 63 -55.59 25.47 -19.78
CA ILE A 63 -54.77 24.72 -18.83
C ILE A 63 -54.35 25.75 -17.78
N ASP A 64 -54.82 25.57 -16.55
CA ASP A 64 -54.42 26.43 -15.44
C ASP A 64 -52.98 26.07 -15.01
N PRO A 65 -52.14 27.03 -14.58
CA PRO A 65 -50.78 26.76 -14.14
C PRO A 65 -50.69 25.68 -13.03
N SER A 66 -51.72 25.57 -12.20
CA SER A 66 -51.85 24.55 -11.15
C SER A 66 -52.08 23.13 -11.67
N GLU A 67 -52.54 22.95 -12.92
CA GLU A 67 -52.72 21.63 -13.53
C GLU A 67 -51.43 21.09 -14.16
N VAL A 68 -50.48 21.98 -14.49
CA VAL A 68 -49.15 21.62 -15.00
C VAL A 68 -48.16 21.39 -13.86
N SER A 69 -48.35 22.07 -12.73
CA SER A 69 -47.47 22.02 -11.56
C SER A 69 -48.04 21.27 -10.35
N GLY A 70 -49.28 20.78 -10.44
CA GLY A 70 -49.97 20.10 -9.34
C GLY A 70 -49.61 18.62 -9.18
N ASP A 71 -50.12 18.01 -8.09
CA ASP A 71 -49.92 16.60 -7.68
C ASP A 71 -50.14 15.54 -8.78
N SER A 72 -50.84 15.88 -9.87
CA SER A 72 -51.01 15.02 -11.03
C SER A 72 -49.72 14.80 -11.85
N TYR A 73 -48.75 15.73 -11.78
CA TYR A 73 -47.43 15.58 -12.39
C TYR A 73 -46.47 14.82 -11.46
N PHE A 74 -46.55 15.11 -10.15
CA PHE A 74 -45.82 14.44 -9.07
C PHE A 74 -46.66 13.31 -8.48
N ASN A 75 -46.98 12.29 -9.27
CA ASN A 75 -47.66 11.12 -8.72
C ASN A 75 -46.65 10.34 -7.85
N ALA A 76 -46.55 10.70 -6.57
CA ALA A 76 -45.54 10.22 -5.62
C ALA A 76 -45.56 8.69 -5.36
N GLY A 77 -46.52 7.98 -5.94
CA GLY A 77 -46.64 6.52 -5.88
C GLY A 77 -46.05 5.75 -7.06
N ASP A 78 -45.67 6.41 -8.17
CA ASP A 78 -45.07 5.72 -9.32
C ASP A 78 -43.58 5.48 -9.07
N VAL A 79 -43.29 4.28 -8.55
CA VAL A 79 -41.93 3.81 -8.31
C VAL A 79 -41.19 3.66 -9.64
N THR A 80 -40.22 4.54 -9.91
CA THR A 80 -39.37 4.43 -11.10
C THR A 80 -38.41 3.23 -10.99
N VAL A 81 -37.93 2.75 -12.13
CA VAL A 81 -36.90 1.69 -12.15
C VAL A 81 -35.60 2.19 -11.51
N VAL A 82 -35.25 3.45 -11.77
CA VAL A 82 -34.08 4.12 -11.18
C VAL A 82 -34.25 4.27 -9.67
N GLY A 83 -35.43 4.68 -9.19
CA GLY A 83 -35.72 4.81 -7.75
C GLY A 83 -35.50 3.50 -6.99
N ARG A 84 -35.93 2.35 -7.53
CA ARG A 84 -35.63 1.04 -6.92
C ARG A 84 -34.14 0.75 -6.84
N LYS A 85 -33.38 1.09 -7.90
CA LYS A 85 -31.93 0.89 -7.91
C LYS A 85 -31.22 1.83 -6.93
N VAL A 86 -31.70 3.07 -6.79
CA VAL A 86 -31.24 4.03 -5.79
C VAL A 86 -31.50 3.49 -4.38
N ASP A 87 -32.66 2.91 -4.11
CA ASP A 87 -32.94 2.31 -2.79
C ASP A 87 -32.06 1.10 -2.49
N GLU A 88 -31.78 0.24 -3.48
CA GLU A 88 -30.83 -0.87 -3.36
C GLU A 88 -29.42 -0.35 -3.03
N LEU A 89 -28.90 0.59 -3.82
CA LEU A 89 -27.59 1.21 -3.62
C LEU A 89 -27.47 1.87 -2.25
N ARG A 90 -28.55 2.51 -1.77
CA ARG A 90 -28.60 3.13 -0.46
C ARG A 90 -28.44 2.12 0.66
N ASN A 91 -29.11 0.97 0.55
CA ASN A 91 -28.98 -0.10 1.54
C ASN A 91 -27.57 -0.70 1.52
N GLU A 92 -27.00 -0.92 0.34
CA GLU A 92 -25.62 -1.41 0.20
C GLU A 92 -24.59 -0.41 0.76
N LEU A 93 -24.78 0.88 0.51
CA LEU A 93 -23.95 1.95 1.08
C LEU A 93 -24.09 2.01 2.61
N PHE A 94 -25.29 1.88 3.15
CA PHE A 94 -25.50 1.86 4.60
C PHE A 94 -24.77 0.67 5.26
N ASN A 95 -24.84 -0.51 4.65
CA ASN A 95 -24.12 -1.69 5.12
C ASN A 95 -22.60 -1.49 5.04
N LEU A 96 -22.11 -0.91 3.94
CA LEU A 96 -20.70 -0.58 3.77
C LEU A 96 -20.23 0.42 4.83
N GLN A 97 -20.97 1.50 5.06
CA GLN A 97 -20.65 2.51 6.08
C GLN A 97 -20.61 1.89 7.48
N GLY A 98 -21.56 1.01 7.79
CA GLY A 98 -21.55 0.24 9.03
C GLY A 98 -20.28 -0.62 9.18
N LYS A 99 -19.88 -1.32 8.11
CA LYS A 99 -18.64 -2.10 8.08
C LYS A 99 -17.40 -1.21 8.25
N VAL A 100 -17.33 -0.08 7.55
CA VAL A 100 -16.22 0.88 7.67
C VAL A 100 -16.10 1.43 9.09
N SER A 101 -17.23 1.75 9.75
CA SER A 101 -17.23 2.18 11.16
C SER A 101 -16.64 1.11 12.08
N GLN A 102 -17.04 -0.15 11.90
CA GLN A 102 -16.52 -1.27 12.69
C GLN A 102 -15.02 -1.50 12.45
N LEU A 103 -14.57 -1.40 11.19
CA LEU A 103 -13.16 -1.49 10.84
C LEU A 103 -12.35 -0.34 11.47
N ALA A 104 -12.89 0.88 11.49
CA ALA A 104 -12.24 2.03 12.11
C ALA A 104 -12.14 1.90 13.64
N GLU A 105 -13.19 1.38 14.28
CA GLU A 105 -13.16 1.05 15.72
C GLU A 105 -12.12 -0.03 16.03
N SER A 106 -12.06 -1.08 15.20
CA SER A 106 -11.08 -2.16 15.32
C SER A 106 -9.65 -1.66 15.16
N LEU A 107 -9.41 -0.79 14.18
CA LEU A 107 -8.12 -0.11 13.98
C LEU A 107 -7.72 0.66 15.24
N SER A 108 -8.59 1.53 15.74
CA SER A 108 -8.30 2.34 16.94
C SER A 108 -8.05 1.47 18.18
N ALA A 109 -8.74 0.34 18.30
CA ALA A 109 -8.52 -0.60 19.39
C ALA A 109 -7.14 -1.29 19.29
N LEU A 110 -6.75 -1.75 18.10
CA LEU A 110 -5.43 -2.36 17.85
C LEU A 110 -4.29 -1.36 18.06
N GLU A 111 -4.48 -0.11 17.66
CA GLU A 111 -3.51 0.97 17.91
C GLU A 111 -3.32 1.22 19.42
N LYS A 112 -4.42 1.29 20.18
CA LYS A 112 -4.36 1.47 21.65
C LYS A 112 -3.72 0.28 22.35
N ASP A 113 -4.03 -0.94 21.93
CA ASP A 113 -3.39 -2.14 22.46
C ASP A 113 -1.88 -2.13 22.18
N GLY A 114 -1.49 -1.86 20.92
CA GLY A 114 -0.09 -1.74 20.53
C GLY A 114 0.67 -0.67 21.31
N GLN A 115 0.06 0.49 21.58
CA GLN A 115 0.63 1.54 22.42
C GLN A 115 0.80 1.09 23.88
N GLY A 116 -0.21 0.42 24.44
CA GLY A 116 -0.15 -0.14 25.80
C GLY A 116 0.97 -1.17 25.96
N LYS A 117 1.09 -2.10 25.00
CA LYS A 117 2.14 -3.14 25.01
C LYS A 117 3.54 -2.57 24.81
N SER A 118 3.67 -1.56 23.96
CA SER A 118 4.92 -0.80 23.81
C SER A 118 5.31 -0.11 25.11
N ALA A 119 4.37 0.52 25.82
CA ALA A 119 4.64 1.17 27.10
C ALA A 119 5.09 0.17 28.19
N GLU A 120 4.44 -1.00 28.26
CA GLU A 120 4.81 -2.09 29.16
C GLU A 120 6.23 -2.60 28.86
N TYR A 121 6.54 -2.80 27.57
CA TYR A 121 7.89 -3.16 27.11
C TYR A 121 8.95 -2.15 27.56
N TYR A 122 8.76 -0.86 27.27
CA TYR A 122 9.74 0.17 27.63
C TYR A 122 9.92 0.30 29.14
N ALA A 123 8.86 0.12 29.92
CA ALA A 123 8.96 0.11 31.38
C ALA A 123 9.83 -1.06 31.88
N ALA A 124 9.67 -2.25 31.31
CA ALA A 124 10.50 -3.41 31.64
C ALA A 124 11.96 -3.19 31.21
N VAL A 125 12.21 -2.70 29.99
CA VAL A 125 13.54 -2.38 29.46
C VAL A 125 14.24 -1.32 30.31
N ALA A 126 13.56 -0.23 30.68
CA ALA A 126 14.11 0.82 31.52
C ALA A 126 14.49 0.29 32.91
N THR A 127 13.67 -0.58 33.48
CA THR A 127 13.97 -1.23 34.77
C THR A 127 15.20 -2.13 34.67
N ILE A 128 15.32 -2.91 33.58
CA ILE A 128 16.47 -3.78 33.36
C ILE A 128 17.74 -2.95 33.14
N SER A 129 17.68 -1.93 32.28
CA SER A 129 18.86 -1.12 31.93
C SER A 129 19.40 -0.36 33.13
N THR A 130 18.53 0.26 33.94
CA THR A 130 18.93 0.96 35.18
C THR A 130 19.59 0.02 36.18
N GLN A 131 19.03 -1.18 36.39
CA GLN A 131 19.63 -2.17 37.29
C GLN A 131 20.98 -2.71 36.77
N LEU A 132 21.11 -2.90 35.46
CA LEU A 132 22.35 -3.35 34.84
C LEU A 132 23.45 -2.29 34.82
N GLN A 133 23.09 -1.00 34.76
CA GLN A 133 24.03 0.12 34.90
C GLN A 133 24.59 0.20 36.33
N SER A 134 23.74 0.00 37.34
CA SER A 134 24.19 -0.10 38.74
C SER A 134 25.00 -1.37 39.01
N GLY A 135 24.98 -2.34 38.09
CA GLY A 135 25.49 -3.68 38.30
C GLY A 135 24.53 -4.55 39.12
N THR A 136 24.46 -5.82 38.76
CA THR A 136 23.64 -6.82 39.46
C THR A 136 24.41 -8.13 39.55
N THR A 137 23.93 -9.04 40.39
CA THR A 137 24.42 -10.42 40.36
C THR A 137 24.13 -11.07 39.00
N PRO A 138 25.08 -11.84 38.43
CA PRO A 138 24.85 -12.63 37.24
C PRO A 138 23.60 -13.51 37.40
N GLY A 139 22.67 -13.44 36.45
CA GLY A 139 21.46 -14.27 36.46
C GLY A 139 20.41 -13.91 37.51
N ASN A 140 20.31 -12.63 37.92
CA ASN A 140 19.31 -12.18 38.88
C ASN A 140 17.87 -12.57 38.45
N PRO A 141 17.13 -13.36 39.24
CA PRO A 141 15.81 -13.88 38.85
C PRO A 141 14.77 -12.78 38.65
N ARG A 142 14.90 -11.63 39.32
CA ARG A 142 13.99 -10.48 39.12
C ARG A 142 14.15 -9.90 37.72
N LEU A 143 15.38 -9.78 37.24
CA LEU A 143 15.64 -9.29 35.88
C LEU A 143 15.28 -10.32 34.82
N VAL A 144 15.47 -11.61 35.11
CA VAL A 144 14.99 -12.69 34.23
C VAL A 144 13.46 -12.63 34.08
N SER A 145 12.73 -12.39 35.17
CA SER A 145 11.27 -12.18 35.12
C SER A 145 10.88 -10.97 34.28
N ARG A 146 11.50 -9.81 34.52
CA ARG A 146 11.24 -8.60 33.71
C ARG A 146 11.58 -8.77 32.23
N LEU A 147 12.64 -9.53 31.94
CA LEU A 147 13.03 -9.83 30.57
C LEU A 147 12.06 -10.79 29.90
N ALA A 148 11.46 -11.72 30.66
CA ALA A 148 10.36 -12.55 30.18
C ALA A 148 9.09 -11.72 29.89
N GLU A 149 8.75 -10.77 30.77
CA GLU A 149 7.66 -9.80 30.54
C GLU A 149 7.88 -9.00 29.25
N ALA A 150 9.09 -8.43 29.07
CA ALA A 150 9.44 -7.67 27.86
C ALA A 150 9.39 -8.53 26.58
N ARG A 151 9.77 -9.81 26.65
CA ARG A 151 9.62 -10.74 25.52
C ARG A 151 8.15 -11.01 25.21
N SER A 152 7.34 -11.21 26.25
CA SER A 152 5.90 -11.44 26.10
C SER A 152 5.21 -10.24 25.45
N SER A 153 5.52 -9.02 25.87
CA SER A 153 4.94 -7.81 25.27
C SER A 153 5.32 -7.65 23.80
N LEU A 154 6.56 -7.98 23.41
CA LEU A 154 6.96 -7.98 22.00
C LEU A 154 6.26 -9.09 21.19
N GLU A 155 5.97 -10.25 21.78
CA GLU A 155 5.24 -11.31 21.08
C GLU A 155 3.77 -10.93 20.88
N THR A 156 3.13 -10.29 21.87
CA THR A 156 1.79 -9.72 21.68
C THR A 156 1.80 -8.64 20.60
N LEU A 157 2.83 -7.79 20.57
CA LEU A 157 3.01 -6.80 19.50
C LEU A 157 3.17 -7.49 18.12
N ALA A 158 3.88 -8.61 18.05
CA ALA A 158 3.99 -9.42 16.83
C ALA A 158 2.62 -9.98 16.39
N SER A 159 1.82 -10.46 17.34
CA SER A 159 0.45 -10.92 17.08
C SER A 159 -0.44 -9.77 16.59
N ASN A 160 -0.27 -8.55 17.10
CA ASN A 160 -1.01 -7.38 16.65
C ASN A 160 -0.74 -7.10 15.15
N VAL A 161 0.50 -7.30 14.68
CA VAL A 161 0.82 -7.18 13.24
C VAL A 161 0.00 -8.15 12.39
N ALA A 162 -0.25 -9.37 12.86
CA ALA A 162 -1.12 -10.31 12.15
C ALA A 162 -2.57 -9.78 12.08
N SER A 163 -3.10 -9.26 13.20
CA SER A 163 -4.42 -8.64 13.23
C SER A 163 -4.54 -7.39 12.33
N LEU A 164 -3.48 -6.58 12.22
CA LEU A 164 -3.42 -5.46 11.29
C LEU A 164 -3.42 -5.92 9.83
N ASN A 165 -2.73 -7.03 9.50
CA ASN A 165 -2.78 -7.61 8.15
C ASN A 165 -4.17 -8.12 7.80
N ASP A 166 -4.86 -8.80 8.74
CA ASP A 166 -6.24 -9.25 8.54
C ASP A 166 -7.17 -8.04 8.31
N LEU A 167 -7.00 -6.99 9.12
CA LEU A 167 -7.75 -5.74 8.97
C LEU A 167 -7.49 -5.07 7.61
N ALA A 168 -6.26 -5.08 7.11
CA ALA A 168 -5.91 -4.56 5.78
C ALA A 168 -6.62 -5.33 4.66
N MET A 169 -6.75 -6.66 4.79
CA MET A 169 -7.50 -7.48 3.84
C MET A 169 -9.00 -7.14 3.88
N ASP A 170 -9.57 -6.94 5.06
CA ASP A 170 -10.98 -6.55 5.21
C ASP A 170 -11.28 -5.16 4.65
N ILE A 171 -10.39 -4.19 4.86
CA ILE A 171 -10.46 -2.84 4.28
C ILE A 171 -10.35 -2.92 2.75
N SER A 172 -9.46 -3.76 2.22
CA SER A 172 -9.35 -3.99 0.77
C SER A 172 -10.64 -4.57 0.17
N GLY A 173 -11.33 -5.45 0.92
CA GLY A 173 -12.66 -5.94 0.56
C GLY A 173 -13.72 -4.83 0.55
N ALA A 174 -13.68 -3.91 1.52
CA ALA A 174 -14.56 -2.74 1.56
C ALA A 174 -14.27 -1.74 0.41
N ALA A 175 -13.00 -1.56 0.03
CA ALA A 175 -12.60 -0.74 -1.12
C ALA A 175 -13.16 -1.29 -2.44
N SER A 176 -13.11 -2.61 -2.60
CA SER A 176 -13.68 -3.30 -3.77
C SER A 176 -15.20 -3.10 -3.86
N MET A 177 -15.90 -3.23 -2.73
CA MET A 177 -17.34 -2.95 -2.65
C MET A 177 -17.66 -1.48 -2.96
N SER A 178 -16.86 -0.54 -2.45
CA SER A 178 -17.05 0.89 -2.72
C SER A 178 -16.88 1.24 -4.19
N SER A 179 -15.88 0.64 -4.85
CA SER A 179 -15.67 0.79 -6.29
C SER A 179 -16.84 0.23 -7.09
N PHE A 180 -17.36 -0.93 -6.69
CA PHE A 180 -18.57 -1.51 -7.30
C PHE A 180 -19.78 -0.59 -7.15
N LEU A 181 -20.00 -0.01 -5.96
CA LEU A 181 -21.09 0.93 -5.70
C LEU A 181 -20.97 2.19 -6.55
N LEU A 182 -19.77 2.76 -6.66
CA LEU A 182 -19.53 3.94 -7.49
C LEU A 182 -19.82 3.66 -8.97
N GLU A 183 -19.36 2.52 -9.49
CA GLU A 183 -19.63 2.12 -10.87
C GLU A 183 -21.12 1.84 -11.10
N SER A 184 -21.78 1.19 -10.14
CA SER A 184 -23.23 0.93 -10.19
C SER A 184 -24.05 2.22 -10.15
N ALA A 185 -23.64 3.20 -9.34
CA ALA A 185 -24.25 4.54 -9.32
C ALA A 185 -24.07 5.26 -10.68
N ARG A 186 -22.86 5.22 -11.27
CA ARG A 186 -22.58 5.77 -12.60
C ARG A 186 -23.40 5.11 -13.70
N ALA A 187 -23.51 3.79 -13.68
CA ALA A 187 -24.34 3.03 -14.62
C ALA A 187 -25.82 3.41 -14.49
N THR A 188 -26.29 3.70 -13.27
CA THR A 188 -27.68 4.07 -13.02
C THR A 188 -28.07 5.40 -13.69
N TYR A 189 -27.15 6.35 -13.87
CA TYR A 189 -27.40 7.59 -14.64
C TYR A 189 -27.71 7.33 -16.12
N SER A 190 -27.23 6.21 -16.68
CA SER A 190 -27.49 5.86 -18.08
C SER A 190 -28.86 5.21 -18.31
N LEU A 191 -29.58 4.88 -17.23
CA LEU A 191 -30.89 4.25 -17.30
C LEU A 191 -31.98 5.29 -17.62
N SER A 192 -32.77 5.00 -18.66
CA SER A 192 -33.89 5.86 -19.08
C SER A 192 -35.12 5.66 -18.19
N GLY A 193 -35.94 6.71 -18.06
CA GLY A 193 -37.19 6.68 -17.28
C GLY A 193 -37.05 7.08 -15.80
N ALA A 194 -36.02 7.86 -15.47
CA ALA A 194 -35.86 8.50 -14.16
C ALA A 194 -36.65 9.82 -14.07
N VAL A 195 -37.00 10.24 -12.86
CA VAL A 195 -37.47 11.61 -12.58
C VAL A 195 -36.31 12.46 -12.02
N GLU A 196 -36.42 13.77 -12.08
CA GLU A 196 -35.42 14.70 -11.56
C GLU A 196 -35.09 14.46 -10.07
N GLU A 197 -36.08 14.06 -9.26
CA GLU A 197 -35.85 13.73 -7.85
C GLU A 197 -34.91 12.53 -7.67
N ASP A 198 -34.98 11.54 -8.55
CA ASP A 198 -34.10 10.38 -8.50
C ASP A 198 -32.66 10.76 -8.82
N HIS A 199 -32.45 11.67 -9.78
CA HIS A 199 -31.13 12.18 -10.12
C HIS A 199 -30.50 12.97 -8.96
N VAL A 200 -31.29 13.79 -8.24
CA VAL A 200 -30.80 14.50 -7.06
C VAL A 200 -30.41 13.52 -5.95
N ARG A 201 -31.22 12.48 -5.71
CA ARG A 201 -30.89 11.42 -4.73
C ARG A 201 -29.64 10.64 -5.13
N LEU A 202 -29.50 10.31 -6.40
CA LEU A 202 -28.34 9.60 -6.93
C LEU A 202 -27.06 10.43 -6.81
N ALA A 203 -27.12 11.73 -7.09
CA ALA A 203 -25.98 12.64 -6.92
C ALA A 203 -25.52 12.73 -5.45
N GLN A 204 -26.46 12.89 -4.52
CA GLN A 204 -26.14 12.87 -3.09
C GLN A 204 -25.50 11.55 -2.65
N MET A 205 -25.94 10.43 -3.23
CA MET A 205 -25.38 9.12 -2.92
C MET A 205 -24.00 8.91 -3.52
N GLU A 206 -23.76 9.39 -4.75
CA GLU A 206 -22.43 9.38 -5.37
C GLU A 206 -21.43 10.17 -4.52
N ASP A 207 -21.81 11.35 -4.01
CA ASP A 207 -20.98 12.12 -3.08
C ASP A 207 -20.67 11.34 -1.79
N ALA A 208 -21.66 10.64 -1.23
CA ALA A 208 -21.48 9.82 -0.03
C ALA A 208 -20.57 8.59 -0.28
N ILE A 209 -20.69 7.96 -1.45
CA ILE A 209 -19.79 6.86 -1.88
C ILE A 209 -18.36 7.40 -2.03
N ASN A 210 -18.17 8.53 -2.73
CA ASN A 210 -16.87 9.16 -2.90
C ASN A 210 -16.22 9.53 -1.57
N ASN A 211 -16.98 10.06 -0.61
CA ASN A 211 -16.49 10.31 0.74
C ASN A 211 -16.03 9.00 1.43
N THR A 212 -16.84 7.95 1.34
CA THR A 212 -16.53 6.64 1.92
C THR A 212 -15.26 6.04 1.31
N VAL A 213 -15.03 6.19 0.00
CA VAL A 213 -13.78 5.78 -0.67
C VAL A 213 -12.58 6.48 -0.04
N VAL A 214 -12.63 7.81 0.13
CA VAL A 214 -11.52 8.57 0.75
C VAL A 214 -11.24 8.13 2.19
N VAL A 215 -12.27 7.76 2.95
CA VAL A 215 -12.10 7.23 4.31
C VAL A 215 -11.41 5.87 4.27
N ILE A 216 -11.85 4.98 3.39
CA ILE A 216 -11.26 3.64 3.22
C ILE A 216 -9.79 3.74 2.79
N ASP A 217 -9.47 4.59 1.82
CA ASP A 217 -8.08 4.79 1.36
C ASP A 217 -7.19 5.28 2.51
N ARG A 218 -7.65 6.27 3.28
CA ARG A 218 -6.91 6.74 4.46
C ARG A 218 -6.71 5.64 5.51
N MET A 219 -7.72 4.80 5.73
CA MET A 219 -7.59 3.67 6.66
C MET A 219 -6.59 2.63 6.15
N LEU A 220 -6.60 2.33 4.86
CA LEU A 220 -5.66 1.41 4.24
C LEU A 220 -4.21 1.92 4.38
N ASP A 221 -3.99 3.21 4.08
CA ASP A 221 -2.69 3.85 4.23
C ASP A 221 -2.21 3.82 5.69
N ASN A 222 -3.07 4.22 6.64
CA ASN A 222 -2.74 4.19 8.07
C ASN A 222 -2.36 2.78 8.56
N VAL A 223 -3.10 1.75 8.13
CA VAL A 223 -2.82 0.35 8.52
C VAL A 223 -1.49 -0.12 7.92
N ASN A 224 -1.24 0.16 6.64
CA ASN A 224 0.02 -0.21 6.00
C ASN A 224 1.23 0.50 6.63
N ASP A 225 1.10 1.78 6.95
CA ASP A 225 2.12 2.56 7.65
C ASP A 225 2.37 1.98 9.05
N ASP A 226 1.34 1.61 9.80
CA ASP A 226 1.50 1.03 11.14
C ASP A 226 2.12 -0.38 11.09
N ILE A 227 1.76 -1.21 10.10
CA ILE A 227 2.39 -2.52 9.86
C ILE A 227 3.88 -2.34 9.60
N THR A 228 4.26 -1.49 8.63
CA THR A 228 5.67 -1.32 8.25
C THR A 228 6.49 -0.75 9.41
N ARG A 229 5.94 0.23 10.13
CA ARG A 229 6.56 0.81 11.33
C ARG A 229 6.73 -0.23 12.43
N THR A 230 5.70 -1.03 12.71
CA THR A 230 5.72 -2.03 13.79
C THR A 230 6.68 -3.18 13.47
N VAL A 231 6.76 -3.63 12.21
CA VAL A 231 7.71 -4.66 11.78
C VAL A 231 9.16 -4.17 11.94
N SER A 232 9.45 -2.94 11.51
CA SER A 232 10.78 -2.33 11.68
C SER A 232 11.15 -2.22 13.16
N TYR A 233 10.24 -1.69 13.97
CA TYR A 233 10.41 -1.57 15.42
C TYR A 233 10.71 -2.93 16.08
N LEU A 234 9.89 -3.94 15.79
CA LEU A 234 10.00 -5.26 16.39
C LEU A 234 11.31 -5.98 16.00
N SER A 235 11.81 -5.78 14.79
CA SER A 235 13.11 -6.31 14.37
C SER A 235 14.26 -5.74 15.22
N THR A 236 14.25 -4.42 15.43
CA THR A 236 15.25 -3.69 16.22
C THR A 236 15.18 -4.06 17.70
N GLU A 237 13.98 -4.13 18.27
CA GLU A 237 13.81 -4.45 19.69
C GLU A 237 14.12 -5.91 20.03
N ARG A 238 13.88 -6.84 19.10
CA ARG A 238 14.31 -8.23 19.28
C ARG A 238 15.84 -8.34 19.36
N GLU A 239 16.57 -7.56 18.56
CA GLU A 239 18.02 -7.50 18.65
C GLU A 239 18.49 -6.86 19.97
N ASN A 240 17.85 -5.76 20.37
CA ASN A 240 18.10 -5.11 21.65
C ASN A 240 17.90 -6.07 22.83
N LEU A 241 16.77 -6.79 22.88
CA LEU A 241 16.49 -7.78 23.92
C LEU A 241 17.49 -8.95 23.93
N ARG A 242 18.02 -9.36 22.78
CA ARG A 242 19.09 -10.39 22.73
C ARG A 242 20.34 -9.87 23.43
N THR A 243 20.75 -8.63 23.14
CA THR A 243 21.89 -7.98 23.78
C THR A 243 21.66 -7.82 25.28
N MET A 244 20.48 -7.33 25.69
CA MET A 244 20.10 -7.22 27.10
C MET A 244 20.05 -8.58 27.80
N SER A 245 19.66 -9.66 27.12
CA SER A 245 19.64 -10.99 27.72
C SER A 245 21.04 -11.49 28.09
N LEU A 246 22.05 -11.18 27.28
CA LEU A 246 23.45 -11.44 27.62
C LEU A 246 23.94 -10.57 28.78
N ALA A 247 23.50 -9.32 28.84
CA ALA A 247 23.82 -8.44 29.95
C ALA A 247 23.19 -8.89 31.28
N VAL A 248 21.95 -9.41 31.25
CA VAL A 248 21.28 -9.98 32.44
C VAL A 248 21.96 -11.25 32.94
N THR A 249 22.42 -12.12 32.03
CA THR A 249 23.15 -13.33 32.44
C THR A 249 24.52 -12.99 33.03
N THR A 250 25.22 -11.98 32.50
CA THR A 250 26.54 -11.55 32.99
C THR A 250 26.49 -10.55 34.16
N GLY A 251 25.34 -9.91 34.38
CA GLY A 251 25.11 -8.96 35.47
C GLY A 251 25.59 -7.52 35.21
N SER A 252 25.99 -7.18 33.97
CA SER A 252 26.40 -5.83 33.59
C SER A 252 26.12 -5.53 32.11
N LEU A 253 25.68 -4.30 31.81
CA LEU A 253 25.31 -3.85 30.45
C LEU A 253 26.47 -3.85 29.47
N PHE A 254 27.66 -3.53 29.96
CA PHE A 254 28.93 -3.64 29.26
C PHE A 254 29.80 -4.52 30.14
N GLY A 255 30.05 -5.76 29.72
CA GLY A 255 30.93 -6.67 30.47
C GLY A 255 32.20 -5.93 30.90
N LYS A 256 32.75 -6.29 32.07
CA LYS A 256 34.03 -5.82 32.64
C LYS A 256 35.26 -5.85 31.69
N SER A 257 35.08 -6.09 30.39
CA SER A 257 36.10 -6.29 29.36
C SER A 257 36.60 -5.04 28.62
N LEU A 258 36.24 -3.81 29.00
CA LEU A 258 36.94 -2.61 28.51
C LEU A 258 37.74 -1.88 29.59
N SER A 259 37.24 -1.80 30.83
CA SER A 259 38.02 -1.18 31.94
C SER A 259 38.91 -2.17 32.71
N THR A 260 38.74 -3.49 32.52
CA THR A 260 39.57 -4.53 33.16
C THR A 260 40.43 -5.30 32.17
N ARG A 261 40.68 -4.74 30.98
CA ARG A 261 41.84 -5.10 30.14
C ARG A 261 42.93 -4.02 30.23
N PRO A 262 43.56 -3.79 31.40
CA PRO A 262 44.84 -3.11 31.40
C PRO A 262 45.85 -4.09 30.78
N PHE A 263 46.22 -3.87 29.52
CA PHE A 263 47.41 -4.43 28.88
C PHE A 263 47.42 -5.96 28.64
N SER A 264 46.75 -6.43 27.59
CA SER A 264 47.01 -7.77 27.05
C SER A 264 46.92 -7.82 25.53
N ASN A 265 47.66 -6.94 24.85
CA ASN A 265 48.17 -7.09 23.47
C ASN A 265 49.05 -5.90 23.06
N ALA A 266 50.07 -5.58 23.85
CA ALA A 266 51.29 -5.03 23.30
C ALA A 266 52.36 -6.08 23.53
N THR A 267 52.58 -6.91 22.52
CA THR A 267 53.81 -7.67 22.38
C THR A 267 54.98 -6.71 22.60
N LEU A 268 55.68 -6.95 23.70
CA LEU A 268 56.98 -6.38 24.00
C LEU A 268 57.91 -6.76 22.84
N ALA A 269 58.02 -5.88 21.84
CA ALA A 269 59.07 -5.94 20.86
C ALA A 269 60.37 -5.58 21.59
N HIS A 270 61.03 -6.62 22.08
CA HIS A 270 62.42 -6.60 22.51
C HIS A 270 63.28 -6.14 21.33
N PHE A 271 63.59 -4.84 21.31
CA PHE A 271 64.73 -4.30 20.57
C PHE A 271 65.72 -3.81 21.62
N GLY A 272 66.80 -4.56 21.80
CA GLY A 272 67.95 -4.07 22.55
C GLY A 272 68.60 -2.91 21.81
N ASN A 273 68.77 -1.78 22.50
CA ASN A 273 70.10 -1.27 22.87
C ASN A 273 69.97 0.02 23.70
N ASP A 274 70.92 0.15 24.63
CA ASP A 274 71.40 1.35 25.33
C ASP A 274 70.55 2.08 26.39
N THR A 275 70.89 1.76 27.63
CA THR A 275 71.39 2.62 28.73
C THR A 275 71.25 4.16 28.67
N GLN A 276 70.87 4.71 29.85
CA GLN A 276 70.87 6.11 30.37
C GLN A 276 69.52 6.83 30.33
N MET A 277 68.77 6.93 31.44
CA MET A 277 68.93 7.80 32.62
C MET A 277 68.59 9.30 32.38
N VAL A 278 67.69 9.79 33.26
CA VAL A 278 67.55 11.15 33.84
C VAL A 278 66.41 12.08 33.34
N ALA A 279 65.46 12.30 34.27
CA ALA A 279 64.72 13.52 34.70
C ALA A 279 63.73 14.32 33.80
N SER A 280 62.65 14.73 34.48
CA SER A 280 61.62 15.75 34.18
C SER A 280 62.16 17.20 34.08
N PRO A 281 61.33 18.27 34.09
CA PRO A 281 60.19 18.66 33.23
C PRO A 281 60.34 20.10 32.64
N ALA A 282 59.36 20.49 31.82
CA ALA A 282 58.88 21.85 31.54
C ALA A 282 59.62 22.79 30.55
N ALA A 283 58.75 23.46 29.77
CA ALA A 283 58.81 24.86 29.33
C ALA A 283 59.28 25.19 27.88
N TYR A 284 58.34 25.88 27.22
CA TYR A 284 58.48 27.04 26.33
C TYR A 284 58.92 26.85 24.86
N ALA A 285 58.07 27.43 23.99
CA ALA A 285 58.13 27.47 22.53
C ALA A 285 59.27 28.36 21.97
N PRO A 286 59.49 28.42 20.64
CA PRO A 286 58.66 29.31 19.82
C PRO A 286 58.30 28.79 18.41
N GLU A 287 57.47 29.61 17.77
CA GLU A 287 56.75 29.52 16.50
C GLU A 287 57.57 29.12 15.27
N GLY A 288 56.96 28.30 14.42
CA GLY A 288 57.36 28.02 13.04
C GLY A 288 56.12 27.71 12.20
N GLU A 289 56.02 28.35 11.05
CA GLU A 289 54.86 28.48 10.15
C GLU A 289 54.13 27.16 9.77
N PRO A 290 52.82 27.25 9.46
CA PRO A 290 52.05 26.09 8.99
C PRO A 290 52.45 25.72 7.56
N VAL A 291 53.23 24.66 7.42
CA VAL A 291 53.44 24.00 6.13
C VAL A 291 52.12 23.31 5.74
N PRO A 292 51.47 23.67 4.61
CA PRO A 292 50.31 22.94 4.14
C PRO A 292 50.73 21.49 3.85
N PRO A 293 49.98 20.47 4.31
CA PRO A 293 50.31 19.09 3.96
C PRO A 293 50.28 18.96 2.44
N GLN A 294 51.43 18.59 1.86
CA GLN A 294 51.54 18.26 0.45
C GLN A 294 50.46 17.23 0.10
N MET A 295 49.63 17.57 -0.90
CA MET A 295 48.79 16.61 -1.61
C MET A 295 49.71 15.55 -2.24
N ALA A 296 49.91 14.44 -1.52
CA ALA A 296 50.43 13.23 -2.10
C ALA A 296 49.43 12.71 -3.13
N GLY A 297 49.95 12.41 -4.32
CA GLY A 297 49.21 12.25 -5.56
C GLY A 297 48.08 11.21 -5.54
N ILE A 298 47.13 11.45 -6.44
CA ILE A 298 46.05 10.56 -6.84
C ILE A 298 46.66 9.29 -7.47
N PRO A 299 46.47 8.08 -6.92
CA PRO A 299 46.51 6.86 -7.72
C PRO A 299 45.11 6.69 -8.32
N GLY A 300 45.02 6.87 -9.64
CA GLY A 300 43.79 6.79 -10.41
C GLY A 300 43.21 5.38 -10.49
N GLY A 301 42.46 5.00 -9.46
CA GLY A 301 41.51 3.88 -9.48
C GLY A 301 40.42 4.15 -8.45
N PRO A 302 39.15 3.76 -8.71
CA PRO A 302 38.12 3.84 -7.69
C PRO A 302 38.62 3.07 -6.46
N ARG A 303 38.62 3.70 -5.28
CA ARG A 303 39.04 3.01 -4.05
C ARG A 303 37.92 2.02 -3.67
N PRO A 304 38.24 0.75 -3.41
CA PRO A 304 37.23 -0.19 -2.97
C PRO A 304 36.69 0.25 -1.62
N LEU A 305 35.37 0.28 -1.48
CA LEU A 305 34.68 0.52 -0.22
C LEU A 305 35.00 -0.62 0.77
N VAL A 306 35.02 -1.86 0.28
CA VAL A 306 35.36 -3.04 1.06
C VAL A 306 36.29 -3.93 0.24
N LYS A 307 37.34 -4.45 0.89
CA LYS A 307 38.22 -5.47 0.35
C LYS A 307 38.18 -6.71 1.24
N ILE A 308 37.62 -7.79 0.72
CA ILE A 308 37.51 -9.08 1.42
C ILE A 308 38.61 -10.00 0.90
N ARG A 309 39.45 -10.51 1.80
CA ARG A 309 40.52 -11.46 1.45
C ARG A 309 40.11 -12.85 1.90
N PHE A 310 39.99 -13.79 0.96
CA PHE A 310 39.68 -15.19 1.23
C PHE A 310 40.96 -15.99 1.47
N ASP A 311 41.62 -15.69 2.59
CA ASP A 311 42.84 -16.39 3.05
C ASP A 311 42.52 -17.70 3.82
N ARG A 312 41.28 -17.85 4.30
CA ARG A 312 40.77 -19.00 5.08
C ARG A 312 39.36 -19.40 4.62
N ALA A 313 38.91 -20.60 4.97
CA ALA A 313 37.63 -21.16 4.52
C ALA A 313 36.40 -20.38 5.04
N ASP A 314 36.49 -19.86 6.27
CA ASP A 314 35.42 -19.13 6.96
C ASP A 314 35.89 -17.72 7.34
N VAL A 315 35.88 -16.82 6.36
CA VAL A 315 36.18 -15.39 6.60
C VAL A 315 34.91 -14.72 7.10
N SER A 316 34.94 -14.15 8.31
CA SER A 316 33.83 -13.34 8.84
C SER A 316 33.84 -11.94 8.24
N TYR A 317 33.30 -11.80 7.03
CA TYR A 317 33.25 -10.53 6.29
C TYR A 317 31.90 -9.82 6.38
N GLU A 318 30.87 -10.48 6.92
CA GLU A 318 29.47 -10.05 6.86
C GLU A 318 29.23 -8.78 7.68
N GLN A 319 29.70 -8.76 8.94
CA GLN A 319 29.55 -7.60 9.83
C GLN A 319 30.23 -6.32 9.29
N PRO A 320 31.53 -6.34 8.92
CA PRO A 320 32.18 -5.14 8.38
C PRO A 320 31.60 -4.72 7.02
N MET A 321 31.12 -5.68 6.22
CA MET A 321 30.45 -5.39 4.96
C MET A 321 29.13 -4.63 5.18
N TYR A 322 28.30 -5.11 6.11
CA TYR A 322 27.02 -4.48 6.43
C TYR A 322 27.19 -3.02 6.86
N VAL A 323 28.14 -2.75 7.78
CA VAL A 323 28.42 -1.39 8.25
C VAL A 323 28.84 -0.49 7.09
N ALA A 324 29.75 -0.96 6.23
CA ALA A 324 30.25 -0.18 5.11
C ALA A 324 29.16 0.12 4.07
N VAL A 325 28.30 -0.86 3.75
CA VAL A 325 27.18 -0.69 2.82
C VAL A 325 26.13 0.26 3.40
N ASN A 326 25.78 0.12 4.68
CA ASN A 326 24.79 0.97 5.33
C ASN A 326 25.29 2.43 5.43
N GLU A 327 26.57 2.64 5.76
CA GLU A 327 27.19 3.97 5.75
C GLU A 327 27.20 4.57 4.33
N ALA A 328 27.50 3.78 3.31
CA ALA A 328 27.47 4.21 1.92
C ALA A 328 26.05 4.60 1.47
N LEU A 329 25.03 3.81 1.82
CA LEU A 329 23.62 4.11 1.48
C LEU A 329 23.09 5.32 2.25
N THR A 330 23.52 5.52 3.50
CA THR A 330 23.16 6.71 4.29
C THR A 330 23.72 7.98 3.66
N ARG A 331 24.95 7.94 3.14
CA ARG A 331 25.58 9.08 2.46
C ARG A 331 25.07 9.25 1.02
N TYR A 332 24.77 8.17 0.33
CA TYR A 332 24.38 8.13 -1.08
C TYR A 332 23.18 7.18 -1.30
N PRO A 333 21.93 7.67 -1.19
CA PRO A 333 20.73 6.84 -1.29
C PRO A 333 20.55 6.14 -2.65
N ASN A 334 21.12 6.72 -3.71
CA ASN A 334 21.05 6.22 -5.09
C ASN A 334 22.35 5.54 -5.55
N ALA A 335 23.25 5.19 -4.63
CA ALA A 335 24.49 4.50 -4.95
C ALA A 335 24.23 3.16 -5.64
N ARG A 336 25.01 2.88 -6.69
CA ARG A 336 25.13 1.54 -7.28
C ARG A 336 26.42 0.91 -6.81
N PHE A 337 26.46 -0.41 -6.78
CA PHE A 337 27.60 -1.15 -6.29
C PHE A 337 28.15 -2.04 -7.39
N GLU A 338 29.47 -2.11 -7.49
CA GLU A 338 30.16 -3.06 -8.37
C GLU A 338 30.96 -4.04 -7.52
N LEU A 339 30.67 -5.32 -7.68
CA LEU A 339 31.33 -6.42 -7.01
C LEU A 339 32.34 -7.04 -7.98
N VAL A 340 33.63 -6.91 -7.68
CA VAL A 340 34.72 -7.43 -8.51
C VAL A 340 35.35 -8.63 -7.84
N ALA A 341 35.27 -9.79 -8.50
CA ALA A 341 35.98 -10.99 -8.09
C ALA A 341 37.42 -10.94 -8.61
N VAL A 342 38.38 -10.93 -7.70
CA VAL A 342 39.82 -10.85 -8.00
C VAL A 342 40.49 -12.17 -7.65
N HIS A 343 41.25 -12.71 -8.59
CA HIS A 343 42.03 -13.94 -8.41
C HIS A 343 43.51 -13.70 -8.78
N PRO A 344 44.44 -14.43 -8.14
CA PRO A 344 45.85 -14.35 -8.48
C PRO A 344 46.09 -14.87 -9.90
N ASN A 345 46.89 -14.13 -10.68
CA ASN A 345 47.35 -14.59 -12.00
C ASN A 345 48.73 -15.31 -11.94
N SER A 346 49.18 -15.69 -10.74
CA SER A 346 50.47 -16.37 -10.56
C SER A 346 50.28 -17.89 -10.52
N GLY A 347 50.82 -18.62 -11.49
CA GLY A 347 50.84 -20.09 -11.48
C GLY A 347 50.68 -20.73 -12.87
N ASN A 348 50.50 -22.06 -12.89
CA ASN A 348 50.17 -22.80 -14.11
C ASN A 348 48.73 -22.49 -14.57
N THR A 349 48.45 -22.59 -15.87
CA THR A 349 47.14 -22.27 -16.47
C THR A 349 45.98 -23.03 -15.81
N ALA A 350 46.21 -24.29 -15.42
CA ALA A 350 45.24 -25.09 -14.67
C ALA A 350 44.95 -24.54 -13.26
N ALA A 351 45.96 -24.02 -12.56
CA ALA A 351 45.80 -23.44 -11.23
C ALA A 351 45.03 -22.10 -11.30
N VAL A 352 45.33 -21.26 -12.29
CA VAL A 352 44.59 -20.00 -12.53
C VAL A 352 43.12 -20.27 -12.87
N ALA A 353 42.83 -21.33 -13.63
CA ALA A 353 41.45 -21.74 -13.93
C ALA A 353 40.69 -22.20 -12.66
N ILE A 354 41.35 -22.91 -11.75
CA ILE A 354 40.76 -23.31 -10.47
C ILE A 354 40.50 -22.10 -9.57
N GLU A 355 41.48 -21.20 -9.43
CA GLU A 355 41.34 -20.02 -8.57
C GLU A 355 40.33 -19.01 -9.10
N SER A 356 40.23 -18.82 -10.42
CA SER A 356 39.16 -18.02 -11.03
C SER A 356 37.76 -18.60 -10.76
N THR A 357 37.62 -19.93 -10.80
CA THR A 357 36.35 -20.60 -10.43
C THR A 357 36.04 -20.43 -8.94
N ARG A 358 37.05 -20.50 -8.07
CA ARG A 358 36.88 -20.28 -6.62
C ARG A 358 36.53 -18.83 -6.30
N ALA A 359 37.21 -17.86 -6.91
CA ALA A 359 36.91 -16.44 -6.76
C ALA A 359 35.48 -16.11 -7.22
N ARG A 360 35.02 -16.73 -8.31
CA ARG A 360 33.63 -16.61 -8.78
C ARG A 360 32.61 -17.10 -7.75
N ARG A 361 32.80 -18.30 -7.20
CA ARG A 361 31.92 -18.83 -6.15
C ARG A 361 31.92 -17.96 -4.88
N ASN A 362 33.07 -17.40 -4.52
CA ASN A 362 33.18 -16.50 -3.37
C ASN A 362 32.42 -15.20 -3.63
N ALA A 363 32.54 -14.60 -4.81
CA ALA A 363 31.79 -13.40 -5.18
C ALA A 363 30.27 -13.66 -5.24
N GLU A 364 29.83 -14.83 -5.74
CA GLU A 364 28.42 -15.23 -5.71
C GLU A 364 27.88 -15.39 -4.27
N ARG A 365 28.71 -15.90 -3.34
CA ARG A 365 28.36 -15.99 -1.92
C ARG A 365 28.19 -14.60 -1.31
N VAL A 366 29.11 -13.68 -1.62
CA VAL A 366 29.08 -12.29 -1.16
C VAL A 366 27.87 -11.54 -1.75
N LEU A 367 27.55 -11.78 -3.03
CA LEU A 367 26.35 -11.24 -3.67
C LEU A 367 25.09 -11.71 -2.97
N ARG A 368 24.99 -13.01 -2.64
CA ARG A 368 23.86 -13.55 -1.90
C ARG A 368 23.72 -12.89 -0.54
N THR A 369 24.82 -12.71 0.19
CA THR A 369 24.80 -12.02 1.50
C THR A 369 24.34 -10.57 1.34
N LEU A 370 24.76 -9.85 0.31
CA LEU A 370 24.26 -8.50 0.00
C LEU A 370 22.75 -8.48 -0.26
N THR A 371 22.23 -9.46 -1.02
CA THR A 371 20.80 -9.55 -1.29
C THR A 371 19.99 -9.93 -0.05
N GLU A 372 20.51 -10.82 0.80
CA GLU A 372 19.90 -11.19 2.09
C GLU A 372 19.85 -10.01 3.06
N MET A 373 20.81 -9.08 2.95
CA MET A 373 20.85 -7.83 3.71
C MET A 373 19.94 -6.73 3.14
N GLY A 374 19.19 -7.01 2.07
CA GLY A 374 18.18 -6.10 1.51
C GLY A 374 18.64 -5.22 0.34
N LEU A 375 19.85 -5.43 -0.19
CA LEU A 375 20.30 -4.72 -1.40
C LEU A 375 19.70 -5.38 -2.65
N SER A 376 18.92 -4.63 -3.43
CA SER A 376 18.31 -5.14 -4.67
C SER A 376 19.37 -5.53 -5.70
N LEU A 377 19.14 -6.64 -6.42
CA LEU A 377 20.08 -7.16 -7.43
C LEU A 377 20.37 -6.14 -8.55
N ASP A 378 19.38 -5.33 -8.93
CA ASP A 378 19.53 -4.28 -9.96
C ASP A 378 20.50 -3.15 -9.58
N ARG A 379 20.90 -3.08 -8.30
CA ARG A 379 21.88 -2.12 -7.80
C ARG A 379 23.29 -2.70 -7.73
N ILE A 380 23.48 -3.96 -8.10
CA ILE A 380 24.76 -4.66 -7.96
C ILE A 380 25.20 -5.22 -9.32
N ASP A 381 26.31 -4.71 -9.84
CA ASP A 381 26.98 -5.26 -11.02
C ASP A 381 28.08 -6.23 -10.58
N LEU A 382 28.12 -7.43 -11.17
CA LEU A 382 29.15 -8.44 -10.89
C LEU A 382 30.16 -8.50 -12.03
N SER A 383 31.43 -8.24 -11.73
CA SER A 383 32.53 -8.32 -12.69
C SER A 383 33.69 -9.19 -12.17
N TYR A 384 34.54 -9.62 -13.10
CA TYR A 384 35.64 -10.55 -12.83
C TYR A 384 36.92 -9.97 -13.39
N SER A 385 37.98 -9.95 -12.59
CA SER A 385 39.26 -9.39 -13.03
C SER A 385 40.45 -10.21 -12.49
N PRO A 386 41.40 -10.62 -13.34
CA PRO A 386 42.67 -11.17 -12.88
C PRO A 386 43.53 -10.05 -12.29
N SER A 387 44.26 -10.33 -11.20
CA SER A 387 45.24 -9.40 -10.64
C SER A 387 46.61 -10.05 -10.48
N ALA A 388 47.65 -9.32 -10.86
CA ALA A 388 49.04 -9.71 -10.63
C ALA A 388 49.53 -9.34 -9.22
N GLU A 389 48.82 -8.44 -8.53
CA GLU A 389 49.17 -7.95 -7.18
C GLU A 389 48.50 -8.77 -6.07
N ALA A 390 47.40 -9.46 -6.39
CA ALA A 390 46.70 -10.30 -5.43
C ALA A 390 47.44 -11.63 -5.23
N THR A 391 47.77 -11.96 -3.98
CA THR A 391 48.36 -13.27 -3.60
C THR A 391 47.29 -14.31 -3.27
N THR A 392 46.06 -13.87 -2.98
CA THR A 392 44.92 -14.69 -2.56
C THR A 392 43.68 -14.27 -3.35
N ASN A 393 42.63 -15.10 -3.34
CA ASN A 393 41.34 -14.68 -3.89
C ASN A 393 40.75 -13.55 -3.05
N GLU A 394 40.31 -12.50 -3.71
CA GLU A 394 39.80 -11.29 -3.07
C GLU A 394 38.48 -10.88 -3.73
N VAL A 395 37.61 -10.26 -2.97
CA VAL A 395 36.37 -9.67 -3.49
C VAL A 395 36.36 -8.19 -3.10
N HIS A 396 36.27 -7.34 -4.09
CA HIS A 396 36.26 -5.89 -3.91
C HIS A 396 34.86 -5.35 -4.19
N LEU A 397 34.38 -4.50 -3.29
CA LEU A 397 33.12 -3.78 -3.47
C LEU A 397 33.44 -2.31 -3.77
N TYR A 398 32.94 -1.80 -4.88
CA TYR A 398 33.06 -0.40 -5.27
C TYR A 398 31.69 0.27 -5.25
N VAL A 399 31.68 1.58 -5.02
CA VAL A 399 30.50 2.42 -5.18
C VAL A 399 30.63 3.14 -6.52
N ARG A 400 29.54 3.18 -7.28
CA ARG A 400 29.42 3.82 -8.60
C ARG A 400 28.50 5.03 -8.54
#